data_AF-A0A536XE24-F1
#
_entry.id   AF-A0A536XE24-F1
#
_cell.length_a   1.000
_cell.length_b   1.000
_cell.length_c   1.000
_cell.angle_alpha   90.00
_cell.angle_beta   90.00
_cell.angle_gamma   90.00
#
_symmetry.space_group_name_H-M   'P 1'
#
loop_
_entity.id
_entity.type
_entity.pdbx_description
1 polymer ?
#
loop_
_entity_poly.entity_id
_entity_poly.type
_entity_poly.pdbx_seq_one_letter_code
_entity_poly.pdbx_strand_id
1 'polypeptide(L)'
;GNVPRILPEKTRAVIEKASWPRPAVFEWLQREGKVAEAEMHRVFNCGIGMAVVVAAEHADAAVRTLSGAGETVFRIGRIEARKGAEPQAFIA
;
A
#
# COMPACT_ATOMS: atom_id res chain seq x y z
N GLY A 1 -2.97 2.75 -10.19
CA GLY A 1 -1.77 2.45 -9.38
C GLY A 1 -1.25 1.06 -9.70
N ASN A 2 -0.15 0.64 -9.06
CA ASN A 2 0.48 -0.65 -9.33
C ASN A 2 -0.27 -1.83 -8.68
N VAL A 3 -0.83 -1.64 -7.48
CA VAL A 3 -1.51 -2.71 -6.71
C VAL A 3 -2.68 -3.37 -7.48
N PRO A 4 -3.62 -2.63 -8.10
CA PRO A 4 -4.72 -3.25 -8.85
C PRO A 4 -4.29 -4.19 -9.99
N ARG A 5 -3.07 -4.02 -10.55
CA ARG A 5 -2.60 -4.79 -11.70
C ARG A 5 -2.39 -6.28 -11.39
N ILE A 6 -2.27 -6.63 -10.11
CA ILE A 6 -2.06 -8.01 -9.65
C ILE A 6 -3.31 -8.63 -9.00
N LEU A 7 -4.42 -7.88 -8.92
CA LEU A 7 -5.62 -8.33 -8.21
C LEU A 7 -6.63 -8.97 -9.16
N PRO A 8 -7.21 -10.14 -8.81
CA PRO A 8 -8.37 -10.68 -9.50
C PRO A 8 -9.53 -9.68 -9.54
N GLU A 9 -10.35 -9.75 -10.59
CA GLU A 9 -11.44 -8.79 -10.88
C GLU A 9 -12.41 -8.57 -9.70
N LYS A 10 -12.70 -9.66 -8.97
CA LYS A 10 -13.66 -9.69 -7.84
C LYS A 10 -13.03 -9.33 -6.49
N THR A 11 -11.80 -8.82 -6.48
CA THR A 11 -11.07 -8.46 -5.26
C THR A 11 -10.66 -7.00 -5.26
N ARG A 12 -10.51 -6.43 -4.06
CA ARG A 12 -9.98 -5.09 -3.83
C ARG A 12 -8.93 -5.12 -2.73
N ALA A 13 -7.90 -4.29 -2.85
CA ALA A 13 -6.99 -3.98 -1.76
C ALA A 13 -7.54 -2.81 -0.94
N VAL A 14 -7.67 -3.02 0.37
CA VAL A 14 -7.86 -1.96 1.36
C VAL A 14 -6.50 -1.67 1.97
N ILE A 15 -5.96 -0.48 1.72
CA ILE A 15 -4.64 -0.03 2.15
C ILE A 15 -4.83 0.96 3.30
N GLU A 16 -4.24 0.67 4.46
CA GLU A 16 -4.39 1.49 5.67
C GLU A 16 -3.26 2.52 5.72
N LYS A 17 -3.55 3.79 5.37
CA LYS A 17 -2.50 4.82 5.25
C LYS A 17 -1.69 5.02 6.55
N ALA A 18 -2.32 4.80 7.70
CA ALA A 18 -1.69 4.97 9.01
C ALA A 18 -0.78 3.80 9.42
N SER A 19 -0.66 2.75 8.61
CA SER A 19 0.10 1.55 9.01
C SER A 19 1.60 1.63 8.71
N TRP A 20 2.07 2.71 8.08
CA TRP A 20 3.49 3.02 7.95
C TRP A 20 3.74 4.52 8.06
N PRO A 21 4.91 4.94 8.56
CA PRO A 21 5.29 6.35 8.55
C PRO A 21 5.59 6.78 7.11
N ARG A 22 4.92 7.84 6.66
CA ARG A 22 5.27 8.49 5.39
C ARG A 22 6.65 9.15 5.52
N PRO A 23 7.62 8.85 4.65
CA PRO A 23 8.92 9.53 4.71
C PRO A 23 8.80 11.05 4.53
N ALA A 24 9.56 11.82 5.32
CA ALA A 24 9.47 13.28 5.38
C ALA A 24 9.70 13.99 4.03
N VAL A 25 10.43 13.35 3.10
CA VAL A 25 10.61 13.87 1.73
C VAL A 25 9.28 14.03 1.00
N PHE A 26 8.29 13.15 1.25
CA PHE A 26 6.98 13.25 0.62
C PHE A 26 6.11 14.33 1.28
N GLU A 27 6.29 14.60 2.56
CA GLU A 27 5.62 15.73 3.23
C GLU A 27 6.16 17.05 2.69
N TRP A 28 7.48 17.16 2.56
CA TRP A 28 8.13 18.31 1.93
C TRP A 28 7.65 18.48 0.49
N LEU A 29 7.67 17.43 -0.32
CA LEU A 29 7.25 17.47 -1.72
C LEU A 29 5.78 17.88 -1.88
N GLN A 30 4.91 17.34 -1.02
CA GLN A 30 3.50 17.71 -1.01
C GLN A 30 3.31 19.19 -0.73
N ARG A 31 4.00 19.71 0.29
CA ARG A 31 3.91 21.11 0.72
C ARG A 31 4.47 22.07 -0.33
N GLU A 32 5.71 21.86 -0.78
CA GLU A 32 6.37 22.76 -1.72
C GLU A 32 5.74 22.68 -3.13
N GLY A 33 5.35 21.47 -3.55
CA GLY A 33 4.72 21.23 -4.85
C GLY A 33 3.23 21.52 -4.89
N LYS A 34 2.61 21.85 -3.75
CA LYS A 34 1.14 22.05 -3.60
C LYS A 34 0.33 20.88 -4.17
N VAL A 35 0.82 19.65 -3.93
CA VAL A 35 0.23 18.44 -4.50
C VAL A 35 -0.94 17.98 -3.63
N ALA A 36 -2.09 17.72 -4.26
CA ALA A 36 -3.24 17.17 -3.54
C ALA A 36 -2.93 15.78 -2.99
N GLU A 37 -3.49 15.43 -1.84
CA GLU A 37 -3.26 14.13 -1.19
C GLU A 37 -3.58 12.93 -2.09
N ALA A 38 -4.68 13.00 -2.85
CA ALA A 38 -5.04 11.95 -3.80
C ALA A 38 -4.00 11.80 -4.93
N GLU A 39 -3.37 12.91 -5.34
CA GLU A 39 -2.32 12.89 -6.37
C GLU A 39 -1.00 12.34 -5.82
N MET A 40 -0.69 12.60 -4.54
CA MET A 40 0.48 12.00 -3.87
C MET A 40 0.47 10.48 -3.99
N HIS A 41 -0.67 9.85 -3.72
CA HIS A 41 -0.83 8.40 -3.82
C HIS A 41 -0.93 7.86 -5.25
N ARG A 42 -1.25 8.72 -6.23
CA ARG A 42 -1.34 8.34 -7.65
C ARG A 42 0.03 8.35 -8.32
N VAL A 43 0.90 9.28 -7.92
CA VAL A 43 2.19 9.56 -8.57
C VAL A 43 3.36 8.97 -7.79
N PHE A 44 3.35 9.07 -6.46
CA PHE A 44 4.48 8.68 -5.63
C PHE A 44 4.21 7.39 -4.86
N ASN A 45 5.28 6.68 -4.54
CA ASN A 45 5.21 5.45 -3.75
C ASN A 45 4.86 5.71 -2.27
N CYS A 46 5.01 6.94 -1.79
CA CYS A 46 4.74 7.37 -0.42
C CYS A 46 5.44 6.50 0.66
N GLY A 47 6.59 5.91 0.34
CA GLY A 47 7.36 5.04 1.24
C GLY A 47 7.19 3.54 1.00
N ILE A 48 6.29 3.11 0.11
CA ILE A 48 6.08 1.69 -0.22
C ILE A 48 6.62 1.38 -1.62
N GLY A 49 7.84 0.86 -1.69
CA GLY A 49 8.48 0.49 -2.96
C GLY A 49 7.90 -0.78 -3.60
N MET A 50 7.45 -1.73 -2.78
CA MET A 50 6.90 -3.01 -3.21
C MET A 50 5.74 -3.44 -2.31
N ALA A 51 4.71 -4.01 -2.91
CA ALA A 51 3.60 -4.65 -2.19
C ALA A 51 3.63 -6.16 -2.44
N VAL A 52 3.53 -6.94 -1.37
CA VAL A 52 3.47 -8.41 -1.43
C VAL A 52 2.15 -8.86 -0.84
N VAL A 53 1.42 -9.71 -1.57
CA VAL A 53 0.14 -10.28 -1.14
C VAL A 53 0.36 -11.73 -0.76
N VAL A 54 0.02 -12.08 0.49
CA VAL A 54 0.15 -13.44 1.03
C VAL A 54 -1.15 -13.85 1.71
N ALA A 55 -1.32 -15.16 1.90
CA ALA A 55 -2.38 -15.69 2.75
C ALA A 55 -2.22 -15.17 4.20
N ALA A 56 -3.33 -15.00 4.92
CA ALA A 56 -3.33 -14.33 6.22
C ALA A 56 -2.47 -15.05 7.25
N GLU A 57 -2.49 -16.38 7.22
CA GLU A 57 -1.69 -17.29 8.04
C GLU A 57 -0.18 -17.22 7.76
N HIS A 58 0.22 -16.68 6.61
CA HIS A 58 1.62 -16.52 6.23
C HIS A 58 2.15 -15.10 6.45
N ALA A 59 1.29 -14.14 6.81
CA ALA A 59 1.67 -12.74 6.94
C ALA A 59 2.84 -12.54 7.92
N ASP A 60 2.77 -13.13 9.11
CA ASP A 60 3.82 -12.94 10.12
C ASP A 60 5.13 -13.64 9.73
N ALA A 61 5.03 -14.78 9.03
CA ALA A 61 6.21 -15.48 8.50
C ALA A 61 6.89 -14.64 7.42
N ALA A 62 6.11 -14.04 6.50
CA ALA A 62 6.62 -13.15 5.46
C ALA A 62 7.32 -11.92 6.06
N VAL A 63 6.71 -11.28 7.07
CA VAL A 63 7.32 -10.14 7.79
C VAL A 63 8.66 -10.54 8.39
N ARG A 64 8.73 -11.67 9.11
CA ARG A 64 9.98 -12.14 9.72
C ARG A 64 11.05 -12.43 8.68
N THR A 65 10.72 -13.14 7.60
CA THR A 65 11.69 -13.51 6.55
C THR A 65 12.27 -12.28 5.86
N LEU A 66 11.40 -11.35 5.43
CA LEU A 66 11.84 -10.14 4.73
C LEU A 66 12.61 -9.20 5.66
N SER A 67 12.16 -9.03 6.91
CA SER A 67 12.90 -8.22 7.89
C SER A 67 14.26 -8.84 8.22
N GLY A 68 14.34 -10.18 8.31
CA GLY A 68 15.60 -10.91 8.49
C GLY A 68 16.57 -10.79 7.32
N ALA A 69 16.06 -10.48 6.12
CA ALA A 69 16.87 -10.17 4.94
C ALA A 69 17.32 -8.70 4.88
N GLY A 70 16.95 -7.87 5.86
CA GLY A 70 17.33 -6.45 5.94
C GLY A 70 16.28 -5.47 5.41
N GLU A 71 15.09 -5.94 5.01
CA GLU A 71 14.02 -5.07 4.52
C GLU A 71 13.24 -4.41 5.66
N THR A 72 12.69 -3.22 5.40
CA THR A 72 11.70 -2.61 6.28
C THR A 72 10.30 -3.00 5.81
N VAL A 73 9.59 -3.78 6.62
CA VAL A 73 8.31 -4.38 6.23
C VAL A 73 7.17 -3.82 7.07
N PHE A 74 6.11 -3.38 6.38
CA PHE A 74 4.88 -2.93 7.02
C PHE A 74 3.72 -3.84 6.59
N ARG A 75 2.82 -4.13 7.54
CA ARG A 75 1.51 -4.69 7.19
C ARG A 75 0.65 -3.54 6.71
N ILE A 76 0.45 -3.44 5.39
CA ILE A 76 -0.17 -2.25 4.76
C ILE A 76 -1.68 -2.35 4.53
N GLY A 77 -2.29 -3.47 4.89
CA GLY A 77 -3.74 -3.66 4.75
C GLY A 77 -4.11 -5.10 4.42
N ARG A 78 -5.17 -5.27 3.62
CA ARG A 78 -5.77 -6.58 3.33
C ARG A 78 -6.50 -6.59 1.98
N ILE A 79 -6.76 -7.81 1.49
CA ILE A 79 -7.61 -8.03 0.31
C ILE A 79 -9.01 -8.39 0.76
N GLU A 80 -10.02 -7.77 0.14
CA GLU A 80 -11.44 -8.03 0.38
C GLU A 80 -12.17 -8.34 -0.92
N ALA A 81 -13.38 -8.90 -0.81
CA ALA A 81 -14.28 -9.02 -1.95
C ALA A 81 -14.69 -7.61 -2.43
N ARG A 82 -14.61 -7.40 -3.74
CA ARG A 82 -15.02 -6.15 -4.39
C ARG A 82 -16.51 -6.18 -4.69
N LYS A 83 -17.23 -5.10 -4.36
CA LYS A 83 -18.67 -4.97 -4.66
C LYS A 83 -18.90 -4.04 -5.85
N GLY A 84 -19.56 -4.54 -6.89
CA GLY A 84 -19.97 -3.76 -8.05
C GLY A 84 -18.83 -2.94 -8.67
N ALA A 85 -19.05 -1.63 -8.79
CA ALA A 85 -18.12 -0.68 -9.42
C ALA A 85 -17.07 -0.08 -8.46
N GLU A 86 -16.92 -0.60 -7.24
CA GLU A 86 -15.91 -0.13 -6.29
C GLU A 86 -14.49 -0.12 -6.89
N PRO A 87 -13.58 0.76 -6.46
CA PRO A 87 -12.20 0.71 -6.92
C PRO A 87 -11.49 -0.57 -6.42
N GLN A 88 -10.60 -1.14 -7.23
CA GLN A 88 -9.78 -2.30 -6.83
C GLN A 88 -8.64 -1.94 -5.84
N ALA A 89 -8.33 -0.65 -5.67
CA ALA A 89 -7.48 -0.18 -4.57
C ALA A 89 -8.18 0.98 -3.88
N PHE A 90 -8.39 0.84 -2.58
CA PHE A 90 -8.97 1.83 -1.70
C PHE A 90 -7.97 2.16 -0.60
N ILE A 91 -7.69 3.44 -0.41
CA ILE A 91 -6.83 3.94 0.67
C ILE A 91 -7.76 4.37 1.80
N ALA A 92 -7.68 3.68 2.93
CA ALA A 92 -8.39 3.92 4.17
C ALA A 92 -7.61 4.83 5.10
#